data_AF-A0A8E7Q0P7-F1
#
_entry.id   AF-A0A8E7Q0P7-F1
#
_cell.length_a   1.000
_cell.length_b   1.000
_cell.length_c   1.000
_cell.angle_alpha   90.00
_cell.angle_beta   90.00
_cell.angle_gamma   90.00
#
_symmetry.space_group_name_H-M   'P 1'
#
loop_
_entity.id
_entity.type
_entity.pdbx_description
1 polymer ?
#
loop_
_entity_poly.entity_id
_entity_poly.type
_entity_poly.pdbx_seq_one_letter_code
_entity_poly.pdbx_strand_id
1 'polypeptide(L)'
;MDIEGVMEKQRCEIERHRFEYRAKLDECLKGLCDFNDVHMIACDFFNYLDTCASQNKTSSKTVDSDWNQWLAETCLNVLDTIHEHYSTYKLLSPNEFRLPSRTAFASMQRLVKEHYHDNVLLEIKSKFVESSLPIFGFDTRKKISVAKVILSVSMLVISALLITIAMVFPGEYNIPFILGIGFFFVLFIALLFIPHPTSHQHDTLRTLLSIAAAGVITTFPGFIEFTYTNKAGYSITAFGSIAIFLVVYLINPAKLREKIEK
;
A
#
# COMPACT_ATOMS: atom_id res chain seq x y z
N MET A 1 22.55 5.11 -5.68
CA MET A 1 22.39 5.22 -4.21
C MET A 1 21.41 4.15 -3.81
N ASP A 2 21.84 3.23 -2.96
CA ASP A 2 21.04 2.08 -2.56
C ASP A 2 19.86 2.53 -1.68
N ILE A 3 18.65 2.09 -2.01
CA ILE A 3 17.40 2.53 -1.35
C ILE A 3 17.34 1.95 0.06
N GLU A 4 17.89 0.75 0.27
CA GLU A 4 17.96 0.10 1.57
C GLU A 4 18.82 0.89 2.55
N GLY A 5 19.98 1.38 2.09
CA GLY A 5 20.83 2.28 2.89
C GLY A 5 20.18 3.63 3.24
N VAL A 6 19.26 4.15 2.41
CA VAL A 6 18.51 5.37 2.73
C VAL A 6 17.45 5.11 3.81
N MET A 7 16.72 4.00 3.70
CA MET A 7 15.70 3.61 4.68
C MET A 7 16.33 3.33 6.05
N GLU A 8 17.46 2.60 6.09
CA GLU A 8 18.16 2.32 7.35
C GLU A 8 18.72 3.58 8.00
N LYS A 9 19.23 4.52 7.17
CA LYS A 9 19.64 5.84 7.66
C LYS A 9 18.47 6.61 8.26
N GLN A 10 17.31 6.64 7.60
CA GLN A 10 16.12 7.30 8.14
C GLN A 10 15.68 6.64 9.45
N ARG A 11 15.70 5.31 9.54
CA ARG A 11 15.38 4.57 10.76
C ARG A 11 16.29 4.98 11.92
N CYS A 12 17.61 4.98 11.71
CA CYS A 12 18.59 5.39 12.71
C CYS A 12 18.32 6.83 13.19
N GLU A 13 18.06 7.76 12.27
CA GLU A 13 17.79 9.16 12.62
C GLU A 13 16.46 9.36 13.36
N ILE A 14 15.41 8.62 12.99
CA ILE A 14 14.13 8.63 13.73
C ILE A 14 14.35 8.20 15.18
N GLU A 15 15.09 7.10 15.40
CA GLU A 15 15.36 6.62 16.76
C GLU A 15 16.31 7.56 17.52
N ARG A 16 17.28 8.18 16.85
CA ARG A 16 18.14 9.21 17.47
C ARG A 16 17.31 10.40 17.97
N HIS A 17 16.48 10.98 17.12
CA HIS A 17 15.61 12.09 17.52
C HIS A 17 14.62 11.70 18.63
N ARG A 18 14.06 10.48 18.57
CA ARG A 18 13.21 9.96 19.65
C ARG A 18 13.97 9.83 20.96
N PHE A 19 15.21 9.34 20.93
CA PHE A 19 16.05 9.22 22.12
C PHE A 19 16.37 10.59 22.71
N GLU A 20 16.75 11.57 21.90
CA GLU A 20 17.03 12.95 22.32
C GLU A 20 15.80 13.60 22.97
N TYR A 21 14.62 13.43 22.35
CA TYR A 21 13.36 13.90 22.93
C TYR A 21 13.10 13.29 24.31
N ARG A 22 13.25 11.97 24.46
CA ARG A 22 13.01 11.28 25.74
C ARG A 22 14.04 11.67 26.81
N ALA A 23 15.30 11.82 26.43
CA ALA A 23 16.36 12.25 27.33
C ALA A 23 16.08 13.68 27.85
N LYS A 24 15.69 14.60 26.95
CA LYS A 24 15.34 15.97 27.33
C LYS A 24 14.09 16.02 28.23
N LEU A 25 13.09 15.19 27.96
CA LEU A 25 11.92 15.06 28.83
C LEU A 25 12.30 14.57 30.23
N ASP A 26 13.19 13.59 30.35
CA ASP A 26 13.68 13.09 31.64
C ASP A 26 14.50 14.14 32.41
N GLU A 27 15.32 14.94 31.72
CA GLU A 27 15.99 16.11 32.31
C GLU A 27 14.99 17.13 32.87
N CYS A 28 13.93 17.42 32.11
CA CYS A 28 12.87 18.33 32.55
C CYS A 28 12.13 17.79 33.78
N LEU A 29 11.81 16.48 33.82
CA LEU A 29 11.18 15.83 34.97
C LEU A 29 12.07 15.85 36.22
N LYS A 30 13.40 15.90 36.05
CA LYS A 30 14.37 16.08 37.14
C LYS A 30 14.58 17.55 37.54
N GLY A 31 13.88 18.49 36.89
CA GLY A 31 14.01 19.93 37.13
C GLY A 31 15.30 20.53 36.57
N LEU A 32 15.96 19.86 35.62
CA LEU A 32 17.24 20.31 35.05
C LEU A 32 17.06 21.27 33.86
N CYS A 33 15.88 21.31 33.24
CA CYS A 33 15.54 22.22 32.16
C CYS A 33 14.05 22.57 32.15
N ASP A 34 13.67 23.57 31.38
CA ASP A 34 12.27 23.95 31.22
C ASP A 34 11.58 23.09 30.14
N PHE A 35 10.25 23.03 30.17
CA PHE A 35 9.48 22.28 29.18
C PHE A 35 9.61 22.90 27.78
N ASN A 36 9.93 24.19 27.66
CA ASN A 36 10.24 24.80 26.36
C ASN A 36 11.47 24.17 25.68
N ASP A 37 12.49 23.78 26.45
CA ASP A 37 13.64 23.06 25.91
C ASP A 37 13.23 21.69 25.35
N VAL A 38 12.32 21.01 26.05
CA VAL A 38 11.69 19.76 25.58
C VAL A 38 10.90 20.01 24.30
N HIS A 39 10.12 21.10 24.25
CA HIS A 39 9.28 21.44 23.10
C HIS A 39 10.09 21.69 21.83
N MET A 40 11.26 22.34 21.93
CA MET A 40 12.15 22.53 20.77
C MET A 40 12.62 21.20 20.19
N ILE A 41 13.11 20.29 21.04
CA ILE A 41 13.58 18.95 20.61
C ILE A 41 12.42 18.12 20.07
N ALA A 42 11.24 18.24 20.67
CA ALA A 42 10.02 17.57 20.20
C ALA A 42 9.64 18.05 18.79
N CYS A 43 9.68 19.36 18.54
CA CYS A 43 9.41 19.94 17.23
C CYS A 43 10.37 19.40 16.17
N ASP A 44 11.67 19.32 16.47
CA ASP A 44 12.66 18.77 15.55
C ASP A 44 12.36 17.30 15.22
N PHE A 45 12.05 16.49 16.23
CA PHE A 45 11.67 15.09 16.04
C PHE A 45 10.40 14.94 15.18
N PHE A 46 9.33 15.67 15.51
CA PHE A 46 8.06 15.56 14.81
C PHE A 46 8.15 16.06 13.36
N ASN A 47 8.91 17.15 13.13
CA ASN A 47 9.15 17.69 11.79
C ASN A 47 9.99 16.74 10.93
N TYR A 48 11.01 16.12 11.53
CA TYR A 48 11.83 15.12 10.85
C TYR A 48 10.97 13.93 10.40
N LEU A 49 10.13 13.40 11.30
CA LEU A 49 9.25 12.28 10.97
C LEU A 49 8.19 12.65 9.90
N ASP A 50 7.60 13.85 9.97
CA ASP A 50 6.68 14.31 8.92
C ASP A 50 7.37 14.44 7.55
N THR A 51 8.63 14.88 7.55
CA THR A 51 9.45 14.95 6.34
C THR A 51 9.70 13.56 5.76
N CYS A 52 10.04 12.57 6.60
CA CYS A 52 10.18 11.17 6.17
C CYS A 52 8.87 10.63 5.57
N ALA A 53 7.73 10.88 6.22
CA ALA A 53 6.43 10.46 5.71
C ALA A 53 6.08 11.12 4.36
N SER A 54 6.48 12.37 4.15
CA SER A 54 6.29 13.05 2.86
C SER A 54 7.19 12.50 1.75
N GLN A 55 8.47 12.25 2.05
CA GLN A 55 9.45 11.78 1.06
C GLN A 55 9.12 10.37 0.56
N ASN A 56 8.72 9.48 1.48
CA ASN A 56 8.45 8.07 1.15
C ASN A 56 7.17 7.85 0.32
N LYS A 57 6.36 8.90 0.10
CA LYS A 57 5.20 8.90 -0.81
C LYS A 57 5.56 9.09 -2.29
N THR A 58 6.78 9.56 -2.59
CA THR A 58 7.16 10.00 -3.93
C THR A 58 7.94 8.94 -4.72
N SER A 59 8.50 7.93 -4.05
CA SER A 59 9.27 6.86 -4.67
C SER A 59 8.45 5.60 -4.93
N SER A 60 8.29 5.21 -6.20
CA SER A 60 7.55 3.99 -6.61
C SER A 60 8.15 2.65 -6.14
N LYS A 61 9.22 2.68 -5.33
CA LYS A 61 9.93 1.52 -4.78
C LYS A 61 9.78 1.35 -3.26
N THR A 62 9.30 2.37 -2.54
CA THR A 62 9.03 2.30 -1.09
C THR A 62 7.58 1.94 -0.77
N VAL A 63 6.70 1.98 -1.77
CA VAL A 63 5.26 1.67 -1.65
C VAL A 63 5.01 0.20 -1.29
N ASP A 64 5.98 -0.70 -1.53
CA ASP A 64 5.84 -2.15 -1.46
C ASP A 64 6.72 -2.83 -0.38
N SER A 65 7.37 -2.05 0.51
CA SER A 65 8.26 -2.62 1.52
C SER A 65 7.69 -2.51 2.93
N ASP A 66 8.06 -3.47 3.79
CA ASP A 66 7.85 -3.46 5.25
C ASP A 66 8.19 -2.10 5.88
N TRP A 67 9.03 -1.29 5.22
CA TRP A 67 9.34 0.08 5.59
C TRP A 67 8.13 1.01 5.67
N ASN A 68 7.26 1.05 4.66
CA ASN A 68 6.12 1.97 4.68
C ASN A 68 5.10 1.57 5.75
N GLN A 69 4.94 0.27 5.96
CA GLN A 69 4.16 -0.28 7.07
C GLN A 69 4.77 0.11 8.43
N TRP A 70 6.07 -0.12 8.63
CA TRP A 70 6.80 0.26 9.84
C TRP A 70 6.76 1.78 10.11
N LEU A 71 6.89 2.57 9.04
CA LEU A 71 6.82 4.03 9.13
C LEU A 71 5.39 4.48 9.47
N ALA A 72 4.36 3.85 8.91
CA ALA A 72 2.97 4.12 9.26
C ALA A 72 2.66 3.77 10.72
N GLU A 73 3.14 2.62 11.21
CA GLU A 73 3.09 2.24 12.64
C GLU A 73 3.80 3.27 13.52
N THR A 74 4.99 3.70 13.11
CA THR A 74 5.75 4.71 13.83
C THR A 74 5.04 6.06 13.84
N CYS A 75 4.48 6.49 12.71
CA CYS A 75 3.67 7.71 12.62
C CYS A 75 2.43 7.62 13.52
N LEU A 76 1.74 6.48 13.56
CA LEU A 76 0.57 6.31 14.44
C LEU A 76 0.95 6.51 15.91
N ASN A 77 2.02 5.85 16.37
CA ASN A 77 2.50 5.95 17.75
C ASN A 77 2.96 7.39 18.09
N VAL A 78 3.64 8.06 17.15
CA VAL A 78 4.13 9.42 17.37
C VAL A 78 3.02 10.45 17.30
N LEU A 79 1.97 10.25 16.49
CA LEU A 79 0.78 11.11 16.53
C LEU A 79 0.12 11.05 17.91
N ASP A 80 0.05 9.89 18.55
CA ASP A 80 -0.46 9.78 19.92
C ASP A 80 0.44 10.53 20.92
N THR A 81 1.76 10.35 20.78
CA THR A 81 2.76 11.10 21.57
C THR A 81 2.64 12.62 21.39
N ILE A 82 2.34 13.10 20.19
CA ILE A 82 2.13 14.52 19.89
C ILE A 82 0.93 15.05 20.67
N HIS A 83 -0.18 14.31 20.70
CA HIS A 83 -1.35 14.68 21.50
C HIS A 83 -1.01 14.84 22.99
N GLU A 84 -0.31 13.86 23.57
CA GLU A 84 0.13 13.91 24.96
C GLU A 84 1.11 15.06 25.23
N HIS A 85 2.07 15.26 24.33
CA HIS A 85 3.08 16.32 24.43
C HIS A 85 2.43 17.72 24.45
N TYR A 86 1.55 18.03 23.50
CA TYR A 86 0.90 19.34 23.45
C TYR A 86 -0.07 19.56 24.61
N SER A 87 -0.72 18.51 25.10
CA SER A 87 -1.57 18.58 26.30
C SER A 87 -0.74 18.91 27.54
N THR A 88 0.45 18.30 27.65
CA THR A 88 1.42 18.58 28.71
C THR A 88 2.01 19.99 28.58
N TYR A 89 2.36 20.41 27.37
CA TYR A 89 2.92 21.75 27.12
C TYR A 89 1.96 22.85 27.56
N LYS A 90 0.67 22.68 27.23
CA LYS A 90 -0.38 23.61 27.63
C LYS A 90 -0.51 23.73 29.15
N LEU A 91 -0.29 22.63 29.88
CA LEU A 91 -0.37 22.59 31.34
C LEU A 91 0.86 23.21 32.02
N LEU A 92 2.07 22.87 31.54
CA LEU A 92 3.31 23.25 32.20
C LEU A 92 3.80 24.66 31.83
N SER A 93 3.55 25.10 30.59
CA SER A 93 4.04 26.39 30.09
C SER A 93 2.92 27.18 29.38
N PRO A 94 1.80 27.50 30.06
CA PRO A 94 0.62 28.08 29.43
C PRO A 94 0.87 29.45 28.77
N ASN A 95 1.81 30.24 29.30
CA ASN A 95 2.15 31.56 28.77
C ASN A 95 2.96 31.48 27.47
N GLU A 96 3.63 30.37 27.23
CA GLU A 96 4.51 30.16 26.07
C GLU A 96 3.91 29.18 25.06
N PHE A 97 2.85 28.47 25.45
CA PHE A 97 2.11 27.54 24.62
C PHE A 97 1.71 28.16 23.28
N ARG A 98 2.13 27.49 22.20
CA ARG A 98 1.70 27.81 20.83
C ARG A 98 1.21 26.56 20.13
N LEU A 99 0.13 26.72 19.38
CA LEU A 99 -0.38 25.67 18.51
C LEU A 99 0.49 25.55 17.25
N PRO A 100 0.64 24.34 16.70
CA PRO A 100 1.35 24.13 15.46
C PRO A 100 0.57 24.69 14.26
N SER A 101 1.25 24.79 13.12
CA SER A 101 0.61 25.27 11.89
C SER A 101 -0.53 24.36 11.42
N ARG A 102 -1.48 24.91 10.65
CA ARG A 102 -2.67 24.18 10.16
C ARG A 102 -2.34 22.90 9.37
N THR A 103 -1.16 22.84 8.76
CA THR A 103 -0.70 21.72 7.95
C THR A 103 0.38 20.89 8.62
N ALA A 104 0.73 21.19 9.88
CA ALA A 104 1.69 20.40 10.62
C ALA A 104 1.20 18.95 10.73
N PHE A 105 2.14 18.01 10.64
CA PHE A 105 1.89 16.57 10.78
C PHE A 105 0.98 15.97 9.69
N ALA A 106 0.62 16.74 8.66
CA ALA A 106 -0.31 16.29 7.64
C ALA A 106 0.22 15.11 6.83
N SER A 107 1.54 14.96 6.69
CA SER A 107 2.15 13.85 5.95
C SER A 107 2.05 12.56 6.75
N MET A 108 2.35 12.60 8.05
CA MET A 108 2.15 11.48 8.97
C MET A 108 0.69 11.03 8.98
N GLN A 109 -0.25 11.97 9.13
CA GLN A 109 -1.68 11.69 9.14
C GLN A 109 -2.16 11.02 7.85
N ARG A 110 -1.66 11.46 6.69
CA ARG A 110 -1.98 10.85 5.39
C ARG A 110 -1.40 9.45 5.26
N LEU A 111 -0.20 9.23 5.78
CA LEU A 111 0.45 7.92 5.73
C LEU A 111 -0.31 6.90 6.58
N VAL A 112 -0.70 7.29 7.80
CA VAL A 112 -1.53 6.46 8.68
C VAL A 112 -2.89 6.18 8.03
N LYS A 113 -3.55 7.20 7.46
CA LYS A 113 -4.80 7.03 6.72
C LYS A 113 -4.72 6.04 5.55
N GLU A 114 -3.54 5.86 4.97
CA GLU A 114 -3.32 4.94 3.86
C GLU A 114 -3.15 3.49 4.30
N HIS A 115 -2.78 3.23 5.57
CA HIS A 115 -2.45 1.90 6.08
C HIS A 115 -3.45 1.36 7.12
N TYR A 116 -4.26 2.22 7.75
CA TYR A 116 -5.16 1.83 8.83
C TYR A 116 -6.64 2.02 8.48
N HIS A 117 -7.50 1.25 9.17
CA HIS A 117 -8.96 1.31 9.03
C HIS A 117 -9.58 2.53 9.74
N ASP A 118 -10.81 2.85 9.35
CA ASP A 118 -11.53 4.05 9.81
C ASP A 118 -11.70 4.13 11.34
N ASN A 119 -11.80 3.01 12.05
CA ASN A 119 -11.93 2.98 13.52
C ASN A 119 -10.69 3.56 14.21
N VAL A 120 -9.48 3.13 13.83
CA VAL A 120 -8.21 3.63 14.36
C VAL A 120 -8.06 5.11 13.99
N LEU A 121 -8.44 5.49 12.78
CA LEU A 121 -8.38 6.88 12.32
C LEU A 121 -9.32 7.80 13.10
N LEU A 122 -10.53 7.34 13.43
CA LEU A 122 -11.48 8.10 14.24
C LEU A 122 -10.95 8.32 15.66
N GLU A 123 -10.34 7.30 16.27
CA GLU A 123 -9.75 7.41 17.60
C GLU A 123 -8.66 8.49 17.63
N ILE A 124 -7.63 8.38 16.80
CA ILE A 124 -6.53 9.35 16.80
C ILE A 124 -6.99 10.75 16.37
N LYS A 125 -7.91 10.85 15.42
CA LYS A 125 -8.50 12.13 15.00
C LYS A 125 -9.26 12.79 16.16
N SER A 126 -9.98 12.01 16.97
CA SER A 126 -10.71 12.54 18.13
C SER A 126 -9.76 13.17 19.15
N LYS A 127 -8.63 12.50 19.46
CA LYS A 127 -7.57 13.01 20.34
C LYS A 127 -6.99 14.34 19.82
N PHE A 128 -6.76 14.44 18.51
CA PHE A 128 -6.28 15.68 17.91
C PHE A 128 -7.31 16.82 17.99
N VAL A 129 -8.59 16.53 17.77
CA VAL A 129 -9.66 17.52 17.91
C VAL A 129 -9.78 18.02 19.36
N GLU A 130 -9.71 17.10 20.33
CA GLU A 130 -9.75 17.44 21.77
C GLU A 130 -8.63 18.40 22.16
N SER A 131 -7.40 18.14 21.72
CA SER A 131 -6.25 19.03 21.97
C SER A 131 -6.16 20.23 21.04
N SER A 132 -7.17 20.49 20.20
CA SER A 132 -7.17 21.58 19.21
C SER A 132 -6.00 21.53 18.22
N LEU A 133 -5.52 20.33 17.90
CA LEU A 133 -4.42 20.06 16.97
C LEU A 133 -4.90 19.94 15.52
N PRO A 134 -4.03 20.19 14.52
CA PRO A 134 -4.40 20.15 13.11
C PRO A 134 -4.75 18.74 12.65
N ILE A 135 -5.84 18.60 11.89
CA ILE A 135 -6.32 17.32 11.31
C ILE A 135 -6.29 17.29 9.77
N PHE A 136 -5.53 18.22 9.17
CA PHE A 136 -5.55 18.47 7.73
C PHE A 136 -5.23 17.23 6.88
N GLY A 137 -4.30 16.39 7.34
CA GLY A 137 -3.95 15.16 6.63
C GLY A 137 -5.06 14.11 6.67
N PHE A 138 -5.78 14.00 7.79
CA PHE A 138 -6.92 13.08 7.91
C PHE A 138 -8.08 13.46 6.98
N ASP A 139 -8.32 14.75 6.76
CA ASP A 139 -9.44 15.22 5.93
C ASP A 139 -9.15 15.23 4.43
N THR A 140 -7.89 15.08 4.02
CA THR A 140 -7.58 14.99 2.58
C THR A 140 -8.17 13.72 1.95
N ARG A 141 -9.05 13.90 0.94
CA ARG A 141 -9.60 12.82 0.11
C ARG A 141 -8.56 12.42 -0.94
N LYS A 142 -8.28 11.12 -1.08
CA LYS A 142 -7.40 10.59 -2.13
C LYS A 142 -8.05 10.93 -3.49
N LYS A 143 -7.37 11.73 -4.31
CA LYS A 143 -7.87 12.12 -5.64
C LYS A 143 -7.74 10.92 -6.57
N ILE A 144 -8.81 10.13 -6.72
CA ILE A 144 -8.86 9.09 -7.74
C ILE A 144 -8.72 9.77 -9.10
N SER A 145 -7.81 9.29 -9.94
CA SER A 145 -7.65 9.86 -11.27
C SER A 145 -8.89 9.52 -12.09
N VAL A 146 -9.62 10.56 -12.51
CA VAL A 146 -10.83 10.43 -13.34
C VAL A 146 -10.55 9.60 -14.60
N ALA A 147 -9.32 9.68 -15.14
CA ALA A 147 -8.87 8.84 -16.26
C ALA A 147 -8.90 7.34 -15.96
N LYS A 148 -8.48 6.88 -14.77
CA LYS A 148 -8.56 5.46 -14.39
C LYS A 148 -10.01 4.99 -14.28
N VAL A 149 -10.89 5.85 -13.76
CA VAL A 149 -12.32 5.56 -13.65
C VAL A 149 -12.95 5.44 -15.04
N ILE A 150 -12.75 6.44 -15.91
CA ILE A 150 -13.25 6.40 -17.29
C ILE A 150 -12.76 5.15 -18.00
N LEU A 151 -11.46 4.82 -17.92
CA LEU A 151 -10.90 3.63 -18.55
C LEU A 151 -11.55 2.35 -18.03
N SER A 152 -11.74 2.23 -16.71
CA SER A 152 -12.40 1.05 -16.11
C SER A 152 -13.85 0.88 -16.53
N VAL A 153 -14.60 1.98 -16.61
CA VAL A 153 -16.00 1.97 -17.07
C VAL A 153 -16.06 1.58 -18.55
N SER A 154 -15.22 2.15 -19.41
CA SER A 154 -15.15 1.79 -20.82
C SER A 154 -14.86 0.29 -21.03
N MET A 155 -13.91 -0.29 -20.28
CA MET A 155 -13.57 -1.71 -20.37
C MET A 155 -14.71 -2.62 -19.90
N LEU A 156 -15.44 -2.23 -18.84
CA LEU A 156 -16.62 -2.98 -18.37
C LEU A 156 -17.77 -2.93 -19.39
N VAL A 157 -17.99 -1.78 -20.04
CA VAL A 157 -19.02 -1.65 -21.08
C VAL A 157 -18.66 -2.53 -22.28
N ILE A 158 -17.40 -2.54 -22.71
CA ILE A 158 -16.93 -3.41 -23.81
C ILE A 158 -17.10 -4.89 -23.47
N SER A 159 -16.70 -5.31 -22.26
CA SER A 159 -16.83 -6.71 -21.85
C SER A 159 -18.29 -7.14 -21.73
N ALA A 160 -19.16 -6.30 -21.16
CA ALA A 160 -20.59 -6.55 -21.10
C ALA A 160 -21.21 -6.65 -22.51
N LEU A 161 -20.83 -5.75 -23.42
CA LEU A 161 -21.30 -5.79 -24.81
C LEU A 161 -20.92 -7.11 -25.49
N LEU A 162 -19.67 -7.56 -25.37
CA LEU A 162 -19.21 -8.85 -25.91
C LEU A 162 -20.00 -10.03 -25.35
N ILE A 163 -20.28 -10.03 -24.04
CA ILE A 163 -21.07 -11.07 -23.39
C ILE A 163 -22.52 -11.05 -23.90
N THR A 164 -23.13 -9.87 -24.05
CA THR A 164 -24.51 -9.77 -24.57
C THR A 164 -24.62 -10.25 -26.01
N ILE A 165 -23.67 -9.89 -26.88
CA ILE A 165 -23.61 -10.39 -28.27
C ILE A 165 -23.51 -11.92 -28.27
N ALA A 166 -22.67 -12.49 -27.40
CA ALA A 166 -22.52 -13.93 -27.28
C ALA A 166 -23.79 -14.66 -26.85
N MET A 167 -24.59 -14.05 -25.96
CA MET A 167 -25.87 -14.62 -25.52
C MET A 167 -26.97 -14.50 -26.59
N VAL A 168 -26.96 -13.44 -27.39
CA VAL A 168 -27.98 -13.20 -28.43
C VAL A 168 -27.82 -14.13 -29.63
N PHE A 169 -26.59 -14.52 -29.98
CA PHE A 169 -26.32 -15.46 -31.07
C PHE A 169 -25.71 -16.77 -30.52
N PRO A 170 -26.52 -17.60 -29.82
CA PRO A 170 -26.04 -18.87 -29.30
C PRO A 170 -25.67 -19.81 -30.46
N GLY A 171 -24.40 -20.19 -30.55
CA GLY A 171 -23.89 -21.18 -31.51
C GLY A 171 -22.75 -20.70 -32.42
N GLU A 172 -22.54 -19.39 -32.56
CA GLU A 172 -21.44 -18.85 -33.38
C GLU A 172 -20.16 -18.58 -32.56
N TYR A 173 -20.29 -18.45 -31.24
CA TYR A 173 -19.21 -17.99 -30.38
C TYR A 173 -18.81 -19.00 -29.30
N ASN A 174 -17.51 -19.13 -29.09
CA ASN A 174 -16.93 -19.97 -28.04
C ASN A 174 -17.10 -19.29 -26.68
N ILE A 175 -18.04 -19.76 -25.86
CA ILE A 175 -18.30 -19.22 -24.51
C ILE A 175 -17.03 -19.10 -23.64
N PRO A 176 -16.10 -20.09 -23.60
CA PRO A 176 -14.88 -19.97 -22.79
C PRO A 176 -13.97 -18.82 -23.21
N PHE A 177 -13.96 -18.47 -24.50
CA PHE A 177 -13.17 -17.37 -25.06
C PHE A 177 -13.66 -16.01 -24.56
N ILE A 178 -14.97 -15.79 -24.60
CA ILE A 178 -15.59 -14.54 -24.16
C ILE A 178 -15.41 -14.35 -22.66
N LEU A 179 -15.57 -15.42 -21.87
CA LEU A 179 -15.27 -15.39 -20.44
C LEU A 179 -13.78 -15.10 -20.17
N GLY A 180 -12.88 -15.71 -20.95
CA GLY A 180 -11.44 -15.45 -20.87
C GLY A 180 -11.09 -13.98 -21.11
N ILE A 181 -11.62 -13.38 -22.18
CA ILE A 181 -11.47 -11.95 -22.49
C ILE A 181 -12.05 -11.08 -21.36
N GLY A 182 -13.24 -11.44 -20.84
CA GLY A 182 -13.84 -10.74 -19.70
C GLY A 182 -12.92 -10.72 -18.48
N PHE A 183 -12.34 -11.86 -18.12
CA PHE A 183 -11.38 -11.94 -17.02
C PHE A 183 -10.09 -11.15 -17.28
N PHE A 184 -9.61 -11.07 -18.53
CA PHE A 184 -8.48 -10.19 -18.88
C PHE A 184 -8.80 -8.70 -18.64
N PHE A 185 -10.01 -8.26 -18.99
CA PHE A 185 -10.43 -6.88 -18.69
C PHE A 185 -10.54 -6.64 -17.18
N VAL A 186 -11.08 -7.59 -16.42
CA VAL A 186 -11.14 -7.50 -14.95
C VAL A 186 -9.74 -7.42 -14.34
N LEU A 187 -8.80 -8.24 -14.80
CA LEU A 187 -7.39 -8.20 -14.39
C LEU A 187 -6.73 -6.86 -14.72
N PHE A 188 -6.97 -6.35 -15.92
CA PHE A 188 -6.44 -5.04 -16.34
C PHE A 188 -6.98 -3.92 -15.45
N ILE A 189 -8.27 -3.93 -15.13
CA ILE A 189 -8.87 -2.97 -14.19
C ILE A 189 -8.23 -3.11 -12.80
N ALA A 190 -8.08 -4.33 -12.29
CA ALA A 190 -7.44 -4.57 -11.00
C ALA A 190 -6.01 -3.99 -10.95
N LEU A 191 -5.22 -4.16 -12.01
CA LEU A 191 -3.87 -3.61 -12.15
C LEU A 191 -3.84 -2.07 -12.16
N LEU A 192 -4.88 -1.39 -12.66
CA LEU A 192 -4.93 0.08 -12.64
C LEU A 192 -5.11 0.64 -11.22
N PHE A 193 -5.88 -0.05 -10.37
CA PHE A 193 -6.20 0.39 -9.02
C PHE A 193 -5.28 -0.19 -7.95
N ILE A 194 -4.61 -1.30 -8.25
CA ILE A 194 -3.62 -1.98 -7.41
C ILE A 194 -2.28 -1.95 -8.17
N PRO A 195 -1.54 -0.82 -8.14
CA PRO A 195 -0.26 -0.72 -8.86
C PRO A 195 0.80 -1.67 -8.30
N HIS A 196 0.62 -2.06 -7.04
CA HIS A 196 1.55 -2.84 -6.22
C HIS A 196 0.74 -3.91 -5.48
N PRO A 197 0.55 -5.10 -6.07
CA PRO A 197 -0.21 -6.17 -5.42
C PRO A 197 0.63 -6.81 -4.31
N THR A 198 0.08 -6.87 -3.10
CA THR A 198 0.64 -7.65 -1.97
C THR A 198 0.87 -9.12 -2.36
N SER A 199 1.68 -9.87 -1.60
CA SER A 199 1.99 -11.28 -1.93
C SER A 199 0.74 -12.14 -2.16
N HIS A 200 -0.30 -12.00 -1.32
CA HIS A 200 -1.57 -12.71 -1.49
C HIS A 200 -2.37 -12.23 -2.71
N GLN A 201 -2.36 -10.93 -3.01
CA GLN A 201 -3.01 -10.37 -4.20
C GLN A 201 -2.30 -10.84 -5.47
N HIS A 202 -0.98 -10.95 -5.46
CA HIS A 202 -0.21 -11.47 -6.59
C HIS A 202 -0.62 -12.91 -6.91
N ASP A 203 -0.73 -13.78 -5.90
CA ASP A 203 -1.16 -15.17 -6.12
C ASP A 203 -2.61 -15.27 -6.63
N THR A 204 -3.49 -14.39 -6.15
CA THR A 204 -4.88 -14.30 -6.61
C THR A 204 -4.97 -13.82 -8.06
N LEU A 205 -4.26 -12.73 -8.40
CA LEU A 205 -4.20 -12.18 -9.76
C LEU A 205 -3.59 -13.20 -10.73
N ARG A 206 -2.57 -13.92 -10.30
CA ARG A 206 -1.96 -15.00 -11.09
C ARG A 206 -2.94 -16.13 -11.36
N THR A 207 -3.70 -16.56 -10.35
CA THR A 207 -4.73 -17.60 -10.51
C THR A 207 -5.77 -17.17 -11.53
N LEU A 208 -6.25 -15.92 -11.43
CA LEU A 208 -7.23 -15.36 -12.35
C LEU A 208 -6.65 -15.21 -13.77
N LEU A 209 -5.38 -14.82 -13.91
CA LEU A 209 -4.66 -14.75 -15.19
C LEU A 209 -4.56 -16.10 -15.87
N SER A 210 -4.24 -17.16 -15.12
CA SER A 210 -4.17 -18.51 -15.65
C SER A 210 -5.53 -19.00 -16.16
N ILE A 211 -6.62 -18.68 -15.45
CA ILE A 211 -7.99 -19.01 -15.90
C ILE A 211 -8.34 -18.22 -17.17
N ALA A 212 -8.03 -16.93 -17.21
CA ALA A 212 -8.29 -16.07 -18.37
C ALA A 212 -7.56 -16.59 -19.62
N ALA A 213 -6.26 -16.91 -19.49
CA ALA A 213 -5.45 -17.46 -20.58
C ALA A 213 -5.97 -18.82 -21.07
N ALA A 214 -6.37 -19.71 -20.15
CA ALA A 214 -6.96 -21.00 -20.49
C ALA A 214 -8.30 -20.85 -21.22
N GLY A 215 -9.13 -19.87 -20.86
CA GLY A 215 -10.38 -19.57 -21.57
C GLY A 215 -10.15 -19.07 -22.99
N VAL A 216 -9.15 -18.22 -23.21
CA VAL A 216 -8.81 -17.70 -24.55
C VAL A 216 -8.23 -18.78 -25.46
N ILE A 217 -7.41 -19.70 -24.93
CA ILE A 217 -6.74 -20.69 -25.79
C ILE A 217 -7.69 -21.77 -26.35
N THR A 218 -8.88 -21.96 -25.77
CA THR A 218 -9.82 -23.01 -26.22
C THR A 218 -10.24 -22.88 -27.68
N THR A 219 -10.10 -21.68 -28.27
CA THR A 219 -10.48 -21.44 -29.67
C THR A 219 -9.39 -21.82 -30.66
N PHE A 220 -8.17 -22.02 -30.21
CA PHE A 220 -7.06 -22.37 -31.09
C PHE A 220 -7.05 -23.87 -31.34
N PRO A 221 -7.06 -24.31 -32.60
CA PRO A 221 -6.95 -25.73 -32.91
C PRO A 221 -5.55 -26.23 -32.57
N GLY A 222 -5.46 -27.26 -31.74
CA GLY A 222 -4.19 -27.88 -31.34
C GLY A 222 -4.28 -28.59 -30.00
N PHE A 223 -3.49 -29.65 -29.82
CA PHE A 223 -3.34 -30.34 -28.53
C PHE A 223 -2.02 -29.93 -27.90
N ILE A 224 -2.11 -29.31 -26.72
CA ILE A 224 -0.96 -29.01 -25.90
C ILE A 224 -0.94 -30.05 -24.79
N GLU A 225 0.12 -30.82 -24.72
CA GLU A 225 0.39 -31.74 -23.63
C GLU A 225 1.43 -31.13 -22.71
N PHE A 226 1.12 -31.09 -21.42
CA PHE A 226 2.05 -30.64 -20.40
C PHE A 226 2.13 -31.70 -19.30
N THR A 227 3.33 -32.23 -19.08
CA THR A 227 3.62 -33.17 -17.99
C THR A 227 4.53 -32.51 -16.99
N TYR A 228 4.07 -32.44 -15.74
CA TYR A 228 4.84 -31.93 -14.60
C TYR A 228 5.17 -33.07 -13.63
N THR A 229 6.44 -33.25 -13.31
CA THR A 229 6.91 -34.24 -12.34
C THR A 229 7.42 -33.55 -11.09
N ASN A 230 6.81 -33.86 -9.93
CA ASN A 230 7.25 -33.34 -8.64
C ASN A 230 8.51 -34.09 -8.15
N LYS A 231 9.29 -33.48 -7.24
CA LYS A 231 10.47 -34.07 -6.59
C LYS A 231 10.20 -35.41 -5.88
N ALA A 232 8.94 -35.70 -5.55
CA ALA A 232 8.50 -36.95 -4.94
C ALA A 232 8.12 -38.05 -5.96
N GLY A 233 8.32 -37.83 -7.26
CA GLY A 233 8.11 -38.85 -8.31
C GLY A 233 6.69 -38.94 -8.89
N TYR A 234 5.75 -38.11 -8.42
CA TYR A 234 4.41 -38.03 -9.00
C TYR A 234 4.42 -37.16 -10.27
N SER A 235 3.89 -37.71 -11.37
CA SER A 235 3.72 -37.00 -12.64
C SER A 235 2.25 -36.68 -12.89
N ILE A 236 1.96 -35.42 -13.20
CA ILE A 236 0.63 -34.95 -13.59
C ILE A 236 0.70 -34.56 -15.06
N THR A 237 -0.12 -35.19 -15.89
CA THR A 237 -0.24 -34.88 -17.32
C THR A 237 -1.56 -34.15 -17.57
N ALA A 238 -1.50 -33.01 -18.23
CA ALA A 238 -2.66 -32.19 -18.60
C ALA A 238 -2.69 -31.95 -20.10
N PHE A 239 -3.90 -31.82 -20.64
CA PHE A 239 -4.15 -31.61 -22.06
C PHE A 239 -4.94 -30.32 -22.32
N GLY A 240 -4.69 -29.69 -23.46
CA GLY A 240 -5.47 -28.57 -23.98
C GLY A 240 -5.41 -27.32 -23.09
N SER A 241 -6.57 -26.73 -22.77
CA SER A 241 -6.64 -25.51 -21.96
C SER A 241 -6.17 -25.70 -20.52
N ILE A 242 -6.31 -26.91 -19.94
CA ILE A 242 -5.80 -27.24 -18.61
C ILE A 242 -4.28 -27.23 -18.59
N ALA A 243 -3.63 -27.67 -19.68
CA ALA A 243 -2.18 -27.59 -19.83
C ALA A 243 -1.70 -26.14 -19.78
N ILE A 244 -2.38 -25.23 -20.50
CA ILE A 244 -2.06 -23.79 -20.48
C ILE A 244 -2.29 -23.15 -19.12
N PHE A 245 -3.39 -23.50 -18.43
CA PHE A 245 -3.62 -23.05 -17.06
C PHE A 245 -2.42 -23.41 -16.16
N LEU A 246 -1.97 -24.67 -16.20
CA LEU A 246 -0.85 -25.13 -15.39
C LEU A 246 0.47 -24.45 -15.78
N VAL A 247 0.72 -24.26 -17.07
CA VAL A 247 1.91 -23.54 -17.56
C VAL A 247 1.96 -22.13 -16.97
N VAL A 248 0.89 -21.34 -17.11
CA VAL A 248 0.85 -19.96 -16.58
C VAL A 248 0.82 -19.93 -15.05
N TYR A 249 0.12 -20.87 -14.42
CA TYR A 249 -0.02 -20.96 -12.97
C TYR A 249 1.25 -21.46 -12.25
N LEU A 250 2.07 -22.28 -12.90
CA LEU A 250 3.29 -22.84 -12.30
C LEU A 250 4.53 -22.06 -12.71
N ILE A 251 4.64 -21.66 -13.98
CA ILE A 251 5.75 -20.83 -14.45
C ILE A 251 5.49 -19.38 -14.03
N ASN A 252 6.15 -18.94 -12.97
CA ASN A 252 6.08 -17.53 -12.53
C ASN A 252 7.26 -16.81 -13.19
N PRO A 253 7.07 -16.08 -14.30
CA PRO A 253 8.19 -15.40 -14.95
C PRO A 253 8.86 -14.38 -14.02
N ALA A 254 8.14 -13.80 -13.05
CA ALA A 254 8.70 -12.84 -12.10
C ALA A 254 9.73 -13.49 -11.16
N LYS A 255 9.45 -14.68 -10.61
CA LYS A 255 10.39 -15.42 -9.74
C LYS A 255 11.56 -16.03 -10.51
N LEU A 256 11.36 -16.34 -11.79
CA LEU A 256 12.44 -16.78 -12.68
C LEU A 256 13.46 -15.65 -12.92
N ARG A 257 13.00 -14.42 -13.11
CA ARG A 257 13.87 -13.24 -13.31
C ARG A 257 14.74 -12.94 -12.09
N GLU A 258 14.17 -12.97 -10.89
CA GLU A 258 14.92 -12.77 -9.63
C GLU A 258 16.02 -13.83 -9.40
N LYS A 259 15.79 -15.05 -9.87
CA LYS A 259 16.76 -16.15 -9.77
C LYS A 259 17.86 -16.09 -10.85
N ILE A 260 17.61 -15.40 -11.96
CA ILE A 260 18.58 -15.16 -13.04
C ILE A 260 19.44 -13.92 -12.75
N GLU A 261 18.90 -12.96 -12.00
CA GLU A 261 19.60 -11.72 -11.57
C GLU A 261 20.41 -11.89 -10.27
N LYS A 262 20.38 -13.07 -9.64
CA LYS A 262 21.29 -13.49 -8.55
C LYS A 262 22.38 -14.40 -9.11
#